data_AF-A0A2H0XW21-F1
#
_entry.id   AF-A0A2H0XW21-F1
#
_cell.length_a   1.000
_cell.length_b   1.000
_cell.length_c   1.000
_cell.angle_alpha   90.00
_cell.angle_beta   90.00
_cell.angle_gamma   90.00
#
_symmetry.space_group_name_H-M   'P 1'
#
loop_
_entity.id
_entity.type
_entity.pdbx_description
1 polymer ?
#
loop_
_entity_poly.entity_id
_entity_poly.type
_entity_poly.pdbx_seq_one_letter_code
_entity_poly.pdbx_strand_id
1 'polypeptide(L)'
;MLNLTRQERLVIQFLVLFFLIGTVIHFYKVKTGKSDETMIKRQTSETRQFREMSEHIDSLYAASGSKEVSKSHKKSTSKKAVVINRPVKVNTASKEELMSLPKIGSVIADSIINYRRRNGKFSTMGDLLKVKGISQKTLDRIKGEVAIE
;
A
#
# COMPACT_ATOMS: atom_id res chain seq x y z
N MET A 1 -52.23 -10.71 -14.87
CA MET A 1 -52.07 -9.59 -13.94
C MET A 1 -52.04 -10.18 -12.54
N LEU A 2 -50.92 -10.15 -11.84
CA LEU A 2 -50.91 -10.67 -10.47
C LEU A 2 -51.72 -9.69 -9.60
N ASN A 3 -52.79 -10.16 -8.96
CA ASN A 3 -53.61 -9.38 -8.04
C ASN A 3 -52.88 -9.23 -6.70
N LEU A 4 -51.80 -8.45 -6.69
CA LEU A 4 -51.06 -8.12 -5.47
C LEU A 4 -51.82 -7.10 -4.63
N THR A 5 -51.84 -7.36 -3.34
CA THR A 5 -52.40 -6.44 -2.34
C THR A 5 -51.61 -5.13 -2.29
N ARG A 6 -52.21 -4.06 -1.75
CA ARG A 6 -51.53 -2.75 -1.62
C ARG A 6 -50.20 -2.85 -0.86
N GLN A 7 -50.14 -3.73 0.15
CA GLN A 7 -48.96 -3.93 0.98
C GLN A 7 -47.85 -4.69 0.22
N GLU A 8 -48.18 -5.73 -0.54
CA GLU A 8 -47.21 -6.47 -1.35
C GLU A 8 -46.58 -5.59 -2.44
N ARG A 9 -47.37 -4.69 -3.04
CA ARG A 9 -46.86 -3.74 -4.03
C ARG A 9 -45.82 -2.78 -3.44
N LEU A 10 -46.05 -2.30 -2.21
CA LEU A 10 -45.09 -1.42 -1.52
C LEU A 10 -43.81 -2.18 -1.17
N VAL A 11 -43.92 -3.40 -0.65
CA VAL A 11 -42.76 -4.25 -0.34
C VAL A 11 -41.91 -4.48 -1.60
N ILE A 12 -42.54 -4.80 -2.73
CA ILE A 12 -41.82 -4.99 -3.99
C ILE A 12 -41.18 -3.68 -4.47
N GLN A 13 -41.86 -2.55 -4.36
CA GLN A 13 -41.25 -1.26 -4.70
C GLN A 13 -40.02 -0.95 -3.84
N PHE A 14 -40.07 -1.22 -2.53
CA PHE A 14 -38.92 -1.06 -1.64
C PHE A 14 -37.77 -2.01 -1.99
N LEU A 15 -38.06 -3.27 -2.31
CA LEU A 15 -37.04 -4.26 -2.70
C LEU A 15 -36.35 -3.88 -4.00
N VAL A 16 -37.11 -3.45 -5.01
CA VAL A 16 -36.55 -2.99 -6.29
C VAL A 16 -35.73 -1.73 -6.08
N LEU A 17 -36.20 -0.78 -5.26
CA LEU A 17 -35.45 0.44 -4.96
C LEU A 17 -34.12 0.15 -4.24
N PHE A 18 -34.13 -0.75 -3.25
CA PHE A 18 -32.92 -1.16 -2.53
C PHE A 18 -31.91 -1.84 -3.47
N PHE A 19 -32.38 -2.69 -4.38
CA PHE A 19 -31.53 -3.34 -5.38
C PHE A 19 -30.95 -2.33 -6.39
N LEU A 20 -31.75 -1.36 -6.84
CA LEU A 20 -31.29 -0.28 -7.72
C LEU A 20 -30.24 0.60 -7.04
N ILE A 21 -30.44 0.98 -5.77
CA ILE A 21 -29.44 1.75 -5.00
C ILE A 21 -28.16 0.92 -4.82
N GLY A 22 -28.29 -0.36 -4.46
CA GLY A 22 -27.16 -1.27 -4.28
C GLY A 22 -26.34 -1.48 -5.56
N THR A 23 -27.01 -1.66 -6.69
CA THR A 23 -26.35 -1.81 -8.01
C THR A 23 -25.67 -0.52 -8.45
N VAL A 24 -26.26 0.64 -8.17
CA VAL A 24 -25.64 1.96 -8.41
C VAL A 24 -24.37 2.14 -7.57
N ILE A 25 -24.42 1.87 -6.26
CA ILE A 25 -23.24 1.94 -5.38
C ILE A 25 -22.15 0.97 -5.86
N HIS A 26 -22.52 -0.26 -6.21
CA HIS A 26 -21.60 -1.26 -6.74
C HIS A 26 -20.93 -0.78 -8.04
N PHE A 27 -21.70 -0.20 -8.95
CA PHE A 27 -21.22 0.34 -10.22
C PHE A 27 -20.30 1.56 -10.04
N TYR A 28 -20.64 2.48 -9.15
CA TYR A 28 -19.76 3.62 -8.81
C TYR A 28 -18.43 3.17 -8.21
N LYS A 29 -18.42 2.07 -7.45
CA LYS A 29 -17.17 1.46 -6.96
C LYS A 29 -16.39 0.76 -8.07
N VAL A 30 -17.07 0.16 -9.07
CA VAL A 30 -16.43 -0.55 -10.19
C VAL A 30 -15.72 0.40 -11.16
N LYS A 31 -16.19 1.65 -11.30
CA LYS A 31 -15.65 2.62 -12.27
C LYS A 31 -14.48 3.47 -11.74
N THR A 32 -14.21 3.48 -10.44
CA THR A 32 -13.06 4.20 -9.83
C THR A 32 -11.82 3.33 -9.63
N GLY A 33 -11.73 2.16 -10.28
CA GLY A 33 -10.64 1.20 -10.14
C GLY A 33 -9.79 1.00 -11.40
N LYS A 34 -9.66 2.01 -12.26
CA LYS A 34 -8.94 1.88 -13.54
C LYS A 34 -7.95 3.02 -13.81
N SER A 35 -7.10 3.30 -12.83
CA SER A 35 -6.04 4.32 -12.92
C SER A 35 -4.62 3.80 -12.75
N ASP A 36 -4.42 2.48 -12.62
CA ASP A 36 -3.08 1.91 -12.35
C ASP A 36 -2.37 1.35 -13.60
N GLU A 37 -3.06 1.23 -14.74
CA GLU A 37 -2.53 0.51 -15.91
C GLU A 37 -1.65 1.39 -16.82
N THR A 38 -1.78 2.71 -16.78
CA THR A 38 -1.11 3.62 -17.72
C THR A 38 0.27 4.10 -17.27
N MET A 39 0.79 3.69 -16.11
CA MET A 39 2.11 4.11 -15.63
C MET A 39 3.20 3.02 -15.69
N ILE A 40 2.86 1.77 -16.06
CA ILE A 40 3.81 0.65 -16.21
C ILE A 40 4.27 0.49 -17.67
N LYS A 41 4.54 1.59 -18.39
CA LYS A 41 5.07 1.49 -19.77
C LYS A 41 6.14 2.51 -20.15
N ARG A 42 6.55 3.37 -19.22
CA ARG A 42 7.67 4.31 -19.42
C ARG A 42 9.04 3.79 -18.98
N GLN A 43 9.10 2.76 -18.13
CA GLN A 43 10.38 2.20 -17.66
C GLN A 43 11.09 1.30 -18.69
N THR A 44 10.43 0.90 -19.77
CA THR A 44 10.97 -0.08 -20.72
C THR A 44 11.99 0.50 -21.72
N SER A 45 12.07 1.83 -21.88
CA SER A 45 12.99 2.48 -22.82
C SER A 45 14.35 2.85 -22.23
N GLU A 46 14.41 3.22 -20.94
CA GLU A 46 15.69 3.54 -20.27
C GLU A 46 16.52 2.28 -19.96
N THR A 47 15.85 1.14 -19.74
CA THR A 47 16.50 -0.14 -19.40
C THR A 47 17.37 -0.68 -20.55
N ARG A 48 17.04 -0.37 -21.81
CA ARG A 48 17.84 -0.79 -22.98
C ARG A 48 19.12 0.01 -23.13
N GLN A 49 19.04 1.32 -23.00
CA GLN A 49 20.22 2.19 -23.07
C GLN A 49 21.19 1.92 -21.92
N PHE A 50 20.68 1.60 -20.73
CA PHE A 50 21.51 1.20 -19.60
C PHE A 50 22.19 -0.17 -19.82
N ARG A 51 21.50 -1.13 -20.44
CA ARG A 51 22.06 -2.46 -20.74
C ARG A 51 23.17 -2.39 -21.80
N GLU A 52 22.96 -1.62 -22.86
CA GLU A 52 23.98 -1.40 -23.90
C GLU A 52 25.22 -0.68 -23.34
N MET A 53 25.03 0.28 -22.44
CA MET A 53 26.13 0.99 -21.75
C MET A 53 26.92 0.06 -20.81
N SER A 54 26.25 -0.86 -20.13
CA SER A 54 26.91 -1.82 -19.22
C SER A 54 27.77 -2.83 -19.98
N GLU A 55 27.30 -3.32 -21.12
CA GLU A 55 28.06 -4.28 -21.95
C GLU A 55 29.32 -3.63 -22.55
N HIS A 56 29.28 -2.32 -22.84
CA HIS A 56 30.46 -1.59 -23.33
C HIS A 56 31.53 -1.37 -22.24
N ILE A 57 31.12 -1.16 -20.98
CA ILE A 57 32.06 -0.98 -19.86
C ILE A 57 32.79 -2.29 -19.53
N ASP A 58 32.09 -3.44 -19.57
CA ASP A 58 32.70 -4.76 -19.31
C ASP A 58 33.78 -5.12 -20.36
N SER A 59 33.54 -4.74 -21.64
CA SER A 59 34.51 -4.91 -22.74
C SER A 59 35.79 -4.09 -22.54
N LEU A 60 35.65 -2.81 -22.13
CA LEU A 60 36.81 -1.96 -21.79
C LEU A 60 37.55 -2.46 -20.53
N TYR A 61 36.81 -3.01 -19.57
CA TYR A 61 37.38 -3.53 -18.32
C TYR A 61 38.20 -4.81 -18.55
N ALA A 62 37.75 -5.70 -19.45
CA ALA A 62 38.46 -6.92 -19.82
C ALA A 62 39.79 -6.64 -20.56
N ALA A 63 39.85 -5.54 -21.33
CA ALA A 63 41.06 -5.13 -22.05
C ALA A 63 42.11 -4.42 -21.16
N SER A 64 41.69 -3.87 -20.00
CA SER A 64 42.54 -3.01 -19.15
C SER A 64 43.30 -3.73 -18.03
N GLY A 65 43.21 -5.07 -17.92
CA GLY A 65 44.12 -5.88 -17.09
C GLY A 65 44.17 -5.60 -15.58
N SER A 66 43.21 -4.86 -14.99
CA SER A 66 43.20 -4.55 -13.55
C SER A 66 42.30 -5.51 -12.78
N LYS A 67 42.92 -6.40 -11.99
CA LYS A 67 42.24 -7.24 -10.98
C LYS A 67 41.75 -6.40 -9.80
N GLU A 68 40.54 -6.76 -9.34
CA GLU A 68 39.84 -6.36 -8.10
C GLU A 68 39.29 -4.93 -7.98
N VAL A 69 37.95 -4.79 -7.88
CA VAL A 69 37.21 -4.31 -6.70
C VAL A 69 35.72 -4.68 -6.83
N SER A 70 35.15 -5.14 -5.70
CA SER A 70 33.78 -5.63 -5.48
C SER A 70 32.68 -4.54 -5.36
N LYS A 71 31.45 -4.85 -5.81
CA LYS A 71 30.18 -4.97 -5.03
C LYS A 71 28.92 -4.56 -5.83
N SER A 72 27.89 -5.41 -5.77
CA SER A 72 26.53 -5.09 -5.26
C SER A 72 25.40 -5.81 -6.02
N HIS A 73 25.33 -7.13 -5.81
CA HIS A 73 24.07 -7.87 -5.84
C HIS A 73 23.70 -8.16 -4.39
N LYS A 74 22.81 -7.36 -3.78
CA LYS A 74 22.38 -7.57 -2.40
C LYS A 74 21.26 -8.61 -2.37
N LYS A 75 21.69 -9.87 -2.53
CA LYS A 75 20.97 -11.08 -2.12
C LYS A 75 20.84 -11.09 -0.60
N SER A 76 19.68 -11.52 -0.15
CA SER A 76 19.34 -11.90 1.22
C SER A 76 20.52 -12.51 1.99
N THR A 77 20.91 -11.87 3.09
CA THR A 77 21.53 -12.54 4.23
C THR A 77 21.10 -11.85 5.51
N SER A 78 20.46 -12.65 6.37
CA SER A 78 20.22 -12.38 7.77
C SER A 78 21.54 -11.97 8.44
N LYS A 79 21.69 -10.68 8.73
CA LYS A 79 22.55 -10.22 9.81
C LYS A 79 21.61 -9.73 10.90
N LYS A 80 21.58 -10.50 11.99
CA LYS A 80 21.07 -10.08 13.30
C LYS A 80 21.98 -8.96 13.82
N ALA A 81 21.94 -7.81 13.15
CA ALA A 81 22.37 -6.55 13.73
C ALA A 81 21.43 -6.31 14.91
N VAL A 82 21.99 -5.91 16.05
CA VAL A 82 21.19 -5.41 17.16
C VAL A 82 20.49 -4.16 16.64
N VAL A 83 19.25 -4.35 16.15
CA VAL A 83 18.40 -3.27 15.68
C VAL A 83 18.03 -2.51 16.93
N ILE A 84 18.67 -1.37 17.15
CA ILE A 84 18.10 -0.34 18.00
C ILE A 84 16.79 0.03 17.31
N ASN A 85 15.67 -0.57 17.76
CA ASN A 85 14.36 -0.41 17.14
C ASN A 85 13.89 1.02 17.42
N ARG A 86 14.25 1.93 16.52
CA ARG A 86 13.77 3.31 16.59
C ARG A 86 12.27 3.29 16.34
N PRO A 87 11.48 4.05 17.10
CA PRO A 87 10.05 4.12 16.88
C PRO A 87 9.73 4.54 15.44
N VAL A 88 8.80 3.83 14.81
CA VAL A 88 8.33 4.14 13.46
C VAL A 88 7.48 5.40 13.51
N LYS A 89 7.91 6.43 12.77
CA LYS A 89 7.23 7.72 12.69
C LYS A 89 6.00 7.62 11.79
N VAL A 90 4.80 7.50 12.35
CA VAL A 90 3.58 7.17 11.57
C VAL A 90 3.21 8.21 10.51
N ASN A 91 3.59 9.48 10.72
CA ASN A 91 3.29 10.58 9.81
C ASN A 91 4.18 10.61 8.57
N THR A 92 5.37 9.99 8.62
CA THR A 92 6.37 10.03 7.53
C THR A 92 6.79 8.65 7.04
N ALA A 93 6.52 7.60 7.81
CA ALA A 93 6.98 6.23 7.52
C ALA A 93 6.54 5.75 6.13
N SER A 94 7.42 4.98 5.49
CA SER A 94 7.12 4.25 4.26
C SER A 94 6.16 3.09 4.53
N LYS A 95 5.64 2.48 3.47
CA LYS A 95 4.79 1.30 3.60
C LYS A 95 5.53 0.14 4.25
N GLU A 96 6.78 -0.07 3.86
CA GLU A 96 7.66 -1.13 4.36
C GLU A 96 7.98 -0.93 5.85
N GLU A 97 8.24 0.32 6.27
CA GLU A 97 8.47 0.67 7.68
C GLU A 97 7.20 0.49 8.53
N LEU A 98 6.02 0.80 8.00
CA LEU A 98 4.76 0.51 8.70
C LEU A 98 4.52 -1.00 8.81
N MET A 99 4.89 -1.77 7.79
CA MET A 99 4.75 -3.23 7.77
C MET A 99 5.74 -3.95 8.69
N SER A 100 6.80 -3.29 9.17
CA SER A 100 7.68 -3.89 10.19
C SER A 100 7.03 -3.94 11.56
N LEU A 101 5.94 -3.20 11.78
CA LEU A 101 5.21 -3.17 13.05
C LEU A 101 4.39 -4.46 13.25
N PRO A 102 4.31 -4.97 14.49
CA PRO A 102 3.51 -6.15 14.79
C PRO A 102 2.04 -5.89 14.44
N LYS A 103 1.40 -6.88 13.80
CA LYS A 103 -0.01 -6.83 13.37
C LYS A 103 -0.32 -5.80 12.27
N ILE A 104 0.67 -5.14 11.67
CA ILE A 104 0.47 -4.24 10.53
C ILE A 104 0.92 -4.94 9.24
N GLY A 105 -0.05 -5.38 8.45
CA GLY A 105 0.20 -5.91 7.10
C GLY A 105 0.03 -4.84 6.02
N SER A 106 0.30 -5.22 4.76
CA SER A 106 0.17 -4.35 3.58
C SER A 106 -1.12 -3.53 3.54
N VAL A 107 -2.28 -4.17 3.82
CA VAL A 107 -3.60 -3.52 3.80
C VAL A 107 -3.75 -2.44 4.88
N ILE A 108 -3.20 -2.69 6.08
CA ILE A 108 -3.30 -1.74 7.19
C ILE A 108 -2.30 -0.60 6.97
N ALA A 109 -1.08 -0.90 6.50
CA ALA A 109 -0.11 0.12 6.13
C ALA A 109 -0.66 1.08 5.06
N ASP A 110 -1.29 0.54 4.01
CA ASP A 110 -2.00 1.34 3.00
C ASP A 110 -3.12 2.17 3.62
N SER A 111 -3.85 1.63 4.58
CA SER A 111 -4.92 2.34 5.28
C SER A 111 -4.38 3.51 6.11
N ILE A 112 -3.23 3.37 6.76
CA ILE A 112 -2.55 4.44 7.51
C ILE A 112 -2.11 5.56 6.55
N ILE A 113 -1.46 5.20 5.44
CA ILE A 113 -1.00 6.15 4.42
C ILE A 113 -2.19 6.90 3.80
N ASN A 114 -3.26 6.18 3.46
CA ASN A 114 -4.47 6.77 2.92
C ASN A 114 -5.22 7.64 3.93
N TYR A 115 -5.17 7.29 5.21
CA TYR A 115 -5.75 8.11 6.27
C TYR A 115 -5.00 9.44 6.37
N ARG A 116 -3.66 9.43 6.48
CA ARG A 116 -2.88 10.67 6.61
C ARG A 116 -2.95 11.57 5.39
N ARG A 117 -3.12 10.99 4.20
CA ARG A 117 -3.33 11.75 2.94
C ARG A 117 -4.68 12.46 2.90
N ARG A 118 -5.73 11.87 3.48
CA ARG A 118 -7.11 12.41 3.40
C ARG A 118 -7.49 13.29 4.58
N ASN A 119 -7.02 12.94 5.78
CA ASN A 119 -7.44 13.57 7.03
C ASN A 119 -6.31 14.44 7.64
N GLY A 120 -5.12 14.44 7.04
CA GLY A 120 -3.94 15.08 7.60
C GLY A 120 -3.17 14.18 8.57
N LYS A 121 -2.12 14.75 9.18
CA LYS A 121 -1.23 14.04 10.10
C LYS A 121 -1.96 13.58 11.37
N PHE A 122 -1.53 12.45 11.92
CA PHE A 122 -1.95 12.00 13.25
C PHE A 122 -1.37 12.95 14.30
N SER A 123 -2.20 13.42 15.23
CA SER A 123 -1.77 14.31 16.32
C SER A 123 -1.53 13.53 17.62
N THR A 124 -2.23 12.41 17.78
CA THR A 124 -2.13 11.55 18.95
C THR A 124 -2.05 10.08 18.53
N MET A 125 -1.55 9.23 19.41
CA MET A 125 -1.58 7.78 19.23
C MET A 125 -3.02 7.24 19.07
N GLY A 126 -3.99 7.87 19.74
CA GLY A 126 -5.40 7.50 19.66
C GLY A 126 -6.01 7.72 18.27
N ASP A 127 -5.46 8.64 17.47
CA ASP A 127 -5.93 8.89 16.12
C ASP A 127 -5.72 7.68 15.19
N LEU A 128 -4.80 6.78 15.51
CA LEU A 128 -4.61 5.53 14.77
C LEU A 128 -5.85 4.63 14.84
N LEU A 129 -6.70 4.73 15.86
CA LEU A 129 -7.97 3.99 15.94
C LEU A 129 -8.99 4.43 14.89
N LYS A 130 -8.82 5.61 14.29
CA LYS A 130 -9.66 6.11 13.21
C LYS A 130 -9.31 5.44 11.87
N VAL A 131 -8.20 4.70 11.81
CA VAL A 131 -7.77 3.97 10.61
C VAL A 131 -8.50 2.62 10.53
N LYS A 132 -9.14 2.36 9.39
CA LYS A 132 -9.79 1.08 9.13
C LYS A 132 -8.81 -0.08 9.29
N GLY A 133 -9.14 -1.04 10.16
CA GLY A 133 -8.32 -2.23 10.42
C GLY A 133 -7.37 -2.11 11.62
N ILE A 134 -7.28 -0.93 12.24
CA ILE A 134 -6.61 -0.77 13.54
C ILE A 134 -7.66 -0.88 14.65
N SER A 135 -7.50 -1.89 15.49
CA SER A 135 -8.32 -2.08 16.70
C SER A 135 -7.55 -1.65 17.95
N GLN A 136 -8.22 -1.53 19.09
CA GLN A 136 -7.55 -1.27 20.37
C GLN A 136 -6.43 -2.29 20.65
N LYS A 137 -6.70 -3.57 20.37
CA LYS A 137 -5.70 -4.65 20.52
C LYS A 137 -4.48 -4.45 19.61
N THR A 138 -4.70 -3.95 18.39
CA THR A 138 -3.61 -3.64 17.45
C THR A 138 -2.79 -2.46 17.98
N LEU A 139 -3.46 -1.38 18.40
CA LEU A 139 -2.81 -0.20 18.95
C LEU A 139 -1.96 -0.54 20.18
N ASP A 140 -2.49 -1.35 21.10
CA ASP A 140 -1.78 -1.77 22.30
C ASP A 140 -0.50 -2.57 22.01
N ARG A 141 -0.46 -3.26 20.87
CA ARG A 141 0.72 -4.01 20.41
C ARG A 141 1.79 -3.12 19.78
N ILE A 142 1.40 -2.03 19.14
CA ILE A 142 2.32 -1.15 18.39
C ILE A 142 2.70 0.13 19.16
N LYS A 143 1.99 0.49 20.24
CA LYS A 143 2.18 1.77 20.95
C LYS A 143 3.62 2.05 21.43
N GLY A 144 4.40 1.00 21.69
CA GLY A 144 5.81 1.11 22.09
C GLY A 144 6.80 1.13 20.92
N GLU A 145 6.31 0.89 19.71
CA GLU A 145 7.11 0.81 18.48
C GLU A 145 6.83 1.96 17.52
N VAL A 146 5.88 2.83 17.83
CA VAL A 146 5.49 3.96 16.97
C VAL A 146 5.68 5.29 17.68
N ALA A 147 5.85 6.35 16.90
CA ALA A 147 5.93 7.72 17.39
C ALA A 147 5.09 8.66 16.53
N ILE A 148 4.52 9.68 17.17
CA ILE A 148 3.88 10.82 16.52
C ILE A 148 4.92 11.94 16.39
N GLU A 149 5.00 12.56 15.21
CA GLU A 149 5.85 13.72 14.90
C GLU A 149 5.06 14.79 14.17
#